data_AF-A0A7S1KV83-F1
#
_entry.id   AF-A0A7S1KV83-F1
#
_cell.length_a   1.000
_cell.length_b   1.000
_cell.length_c   1.000
_cell.angle_alpha   90.00
_cell.angle_beta   90.00
_cell.angle_gamma   90.00
#
_symmetry.space_group_name_H-M   'P 1'
#
loop_
_entity.id
_entity.type
_entity.pdbx_description
1 polymer ?
#
loop_
_entity_poly.entity_id
_entity_poly.type
_entity_poly.pdbx_seq_one_letter_code
_entity_poly.pdbx_strand_id
1 'polypeptide(L)'
;SEGLQVHGCRHGVVGSIVNGSFTRLPDLSHGKPVYKRDTQANGLDVHVYFWDDRDGPRFNGWYFGMKVGGDEVWAFHPGKDSPLPPASGWQVPFDGPVDSGFVVSSSSGASSAQKRPAGEASGQPAQKQPCLAAPGQAPPPPQLAQPYPQQPMMQPWDIAQQWQQYHLMHQQHVMQFHAQQQQQQQ
;
A
#
# COMPACT_ATOMS: atom_id res chain seq x y z
N SER A 1 12.04 17.67 -0.90
CA SER A 1 12.27 16.35 -1.51
C SER A 1 11.15 16.09 -2.50
N GLU A 2 11.46 15.63 -3.71
CA GLU A 2 10.44 15.08 -4.63
C GLU A 2 10.09 13.67 -4.14
N GLY A 3 8.81 13.34 -4.03
CA GLY A 3 8.37 12.04 -3.53
C GLY A 3 7.10 11.57 -4.22
N LEU A 4 6.59 10.43 -3.75
CA LEU A 4 5.29 9.91 -4.14
C LEU A 4 4.40 9.74 -2.91
N GLN A 5 3.09 9.83 -3.12
CA GLN A 5 2.08 9.26 -2.26
C GLN A 5 1.31 8.18 -2.98
N VAL A 6 1.28 7.00 -2.36
CA VAL A 6 0.61 5.80 -2.86
C VAL A 6 -0.52 5.42 -1.93
N HIS A 7 -1.72 5.27 -2.47
CA HIS A 7 -2.91 4.94 -1.69
C HIS A 7 -3.93 4.16 -2.50
N GLY A 8 -4.93 3.63 -1.79
CA GLY A 8 -5.98 2.78 -2.36
C GLY A 8 -5.52 1.33 -2.44
N CYS A 9 -5.61 0.70 -3.61
CA CYS A 9 -5.40 -0.73 -3.83
C CYS A 9 -6.44 -1.61 -3.10
N ARG A 10 -7.27 -2.30 -3.89
CA ARG A 10 -8.33 -3.22 -3.45
C ARG A 10 -7.79 -4.56 -3.01
N HIS A 11 -6.61 -4.97 -3.48
CA HIS A 11 -5.99 -6.21 -3.04
C HIS A 11 -5.42 -6.03 -1.61
N GLY A 12 -6.18 -6.44 -0.59
CA GLY A 12 -5.91 -6.13 0.82
C GLY A 12 -4.46 -6.37 1.27
N VAL A 13 -3.88 -7.52 0.87
CA VAL A 13 -2.51 -7.88 1.26
C VAL A 13 -1.45 -7.05 0.50
N VAL A 14 -1.68 -6.66 -0.76
CA VAL A 14 -0.73 -5.77 -1.49
C VAL A 14 -0.88 -4.36 -0.96
N GLY A 15 -2.12 -3.89 -0.80
CA GLY A 15 -2.44 -2.55 -0.31
C GLY A 15 -1.75 -2.25 1.03
N SER A 16 -1.73 -3.21 1.97
CA SER A 16 -1.00 -3.04 3.24
C SER A 16 0.51 -2.85 3.07
N ILE A 17 1.09 -3.33 1.96
CA ILE A 17 2.53 -3.27 1.67
C ILE A 17 2.89 -2.03 0.85
N VAL A 18 2.10 -1.67 -0.15
CA VAL A 18 2.51 -0.62 -1.11
C VAL A 18 2.00 0.78 -0.76
N ASN A 19 0.96 0.89 0.06
CA ASN A 19 0.42 2.20 0.45
C ASN A 19 1.36 2.93 1.40
N GLY A 20 1.65 4.21 1.11
CA GLY A 20 2.46 5.06 1.95
C GLY A 20 3.18 6.17 1.19
N SER A 21 4.03 6.88 1.93
CA SER A 21 4.93 7.92 1.43
C SER A 21 6.21 7.28 0.88
N PHE A 22 6.68 7.80 -0.26
CA PHE A 22 7.94 7.39 -0.86
C PHE A 22 8.84 8.59 -1.11
N THR A 23 10.13 8.40 -0.84
CA THR A 23 11.18 9.36 -1.14
C THR A 23 11.96 8.91 -2.38
N ARG A 24 12.24 9.86 -3.28
CA ARG A 24 13.11 9.61 -4.43
C ARG A 24 14.54 9.32 -3.97
N LEU A 25 15.12 8.24 -4.49
CA LEU A 25 16.52 7.87 -4.28
C LEU A 25 17.43 8.58 -5.30
N PRO A 26 18.74 8.70 -5.00
CA PRO A 26 19.71 9.25 -5.96
C PRO A 26 19.91 8.34 -7.18
N ASP A 27 19.71 7.04 -7.02
CA ASP A 27 19.91 6.05 -8.09
C ASP A 27 18.79 6.08 -9.13
N LEU A 28 19.16 5.67 -10.35
CA LEU A 28 18.24 5.49 -11.46
C LEU A 28 18.12 4.01 -11.81
N SER A 29 16.95 3.61 -12.30
CA SER A 29 16.71 2.30 -12.89
C SER A 29 16.41 2.50 -14.37
N HIS A 30 17.32 2.02 -15.22
CA HIS A 30 17.24 2.15 -16.69
C HIS A 30 16.95 3.59 -17.15
N GLY A 31 17.64 4.57 -16.55
CA GLY A 31 17.49 5.99 -16.87
C GLY A 31 16.27 6.68 -16.27
N LYS A 32 15.44 5.98 -15.48
CA LYS A 32 14.27 6.56 -14.82
C LYS A 32 14.42 6.60 -13.29
N PRO A 33 13.71 7.50 -12.58
CA PRO A 33 13.82 7.64 -11.13
C PRO A 33 13.46 6.37 -10.35
N VAL A 34 14.16 6.15 -9.23
CA VAL A 34 13.79 5.14 -8.23
C VAL A 34 13.22 5.84 -6.99
N TYR A 35 12.19 5.24 -6.40
CA TYR A 35 11.62 5.69 -5.14
C TYR A 35 11.64 4.57 -4.12
N LYS A 36 11.83 4.89 -2.84
CA LYS A 36 11.75 3.95 -1.73
C LYS A 36 10.69 4.42 -0.74
N ARG A 37 9.87 3.50 -0.24
CA ARG A 37 8.89 3.78 0.81
C ARG A 37 9.62 4.24 2.08
N ASP A 38 9.13 5.31 2.68
CA ASP A 38 9.79 5.95 3.83
C ASP A 38 9.82 5.05 5.07
N THR A 39 8.83 4.15 5.18
CA THR A 39 8.70 3.19 6.27
C THR A 39 8.56 1.80 5.69
N GLN A 40 9.22 0.82 6.33
CA GLN A 40 9.06 -0.57 5.96
C GLN A 40 7.63 -1.03 6.24
N ALA A 41 7.11 -1.83 5.32
CA ALA A 41 5.85 -2.53 5.53
C ALA A 41 6.18 -3.90 6.10
N ASN A 42 5.88 -4.14 7.37
CA ASN A 42 6.15 -5.44 8.00
C ASN A 42 7.62 -5.89 7.93
N GLY A 43 8.55 -4.94 7.99
CA GLY A 43 9.99 -5.21 7.83
C GLY A 43 10.47 -5.34 6.37
N LEU A 44 9.55 -5.19 5.40
CA LEU A 44 9.87 -5.20 3.97
C LEU A 44 10.12 -3.78 3.48
N ASP A 45 11.24 -3.58 2.79
CA ASP A 45 11.45 -2.40 1.95
C ASP A 45 10.58 -2.49 0.70
N VAL A 46 10.13 -1.34 0.21
CA VAL A 46 9.32 -1.25 -1.01
C VAL A 46 9.93 -0.20 -1.91
N HIS A 47 10.23 -0.59 -3.15
CA HIS A 47 10.79 0.27 -4.17
C HIS A 47 9.80 0.43 -5.33
N VAL A 48 9.77 1.62 -5.92
CA VAL A 48 9.15 1.88 -7.22
C VAL A 48 10.26 2.15 -8.22
N TYR A 49 10.33 1.34 -9.27
CA TYR A 49 11.39 1.44 -10.27
C TYR A 49 10.88 1.03 -11.66
N PHE A 50 11.65 1.38 -12.69
CA PHE A 50 11.37 1.03 -14.07
C PHE A 50 12.27 -0.14 -14.50
N TRP A 51 11.81 -1.00 -15.41
CA TRP A 51 12.60 -2.05 -16.05
C TRP A 51 12.44 -1.92 -17.56
N ASP A 52 13.55 -1.97 -18.31
CA ASP A 52 13.52 -1.88 -19.78
C ASP A 52 13.14 -3.23 -20.43
N ASP A 53 13.22 -3.31 -21.76
CA ASP A 53 12.83 -4.50 -22.53
C ASP A 53 13.95 -5.54 -22.69
N ARG A 54 15.04 -5.48 -21.90
CA ARG A 54 16.16 -6.43 -22.02
C ARG A 54 15.75 -7.90 -21.85
N ASP A 55 14.73 -8.16 -21.04
CA ASP A 55 14.18 -9.51 -20.80
C ASP A 55 12.91 -9.78 -21.64
N GLY A 56 12.56 -8.85 -22.52
CA GLY A 56 11.43 -8.91 -23.42
C GLY A 56 10.34 -7.87 -23.11
N PRO A 57 9.51 -7.54 -24.11
CA PRO A 57 8.54 -6.44 -24.04
C PRO A 57 7.47 -6.65 -22.95
N ARG A 58 7.24 -7.89 -22.52
CA ARG A 58 6.29 -8.22 -21.44
C ARG A 58 6.75 -7.77 -20.05
N PHE A 59 8.05 -7.55 -19.85
CA PHE A 59 8.62 -7.11 -18.58
C PHE A 59 9.02 -5.63 -18.60
N ASN A 60 8.77 -4.94 -19.71
CA ASN A 60 9.09 -3.54 -19.85
C ASN A 60 8.00 -2.69 -19.18
N GLY A 61 8.36 -1.97 -18.12
CA GLY A 61 7.41 -1.13 -17.39
C GLY A 61 7.85 -0.76 -15.99
N TRP A 62 6.89 -0.33 -15.18
CA TRP A 62 7.09 0.12 -13.81
C TRP A 62 6.68 -0.95 -12.81
N TYR A 63 7.43 -1.08 -11.73
CA TYR A 63 7.25 -2.11 -10.72
C TYR A 63 7.19 -1.52 -9.31
N PHE A 64 6.38 -2.14 -8.46
CA PHE A 64 6.56 -2.14 -7.02
C PHE A 64 7.24 -3.45 -6.62
N GLY A 65 8.42 -3.40 -6.00
CA GLY A 65 9.15 -4.61 -5.61
C GLY A 65 10.05 -4.42 -4.38
N MET A 66 10.50 -5.52 -3.80
CA MET A 66 11.31 -5.49 -2.57
C MET A 66 12.65 -4.79 -2.78
N LYS A 67 13.25 -4.98 -3.95
CA LYS A 67 14.51 -4.36 -4.40
C LYS A 67 14.42 -4.07 -5.89
N VAL A 68 15.21 -3.11 -6.37
CA VAL A 68 15.33 -2.81 -7.80
C VAL A 68 15.85 -4.04 -8.54
N GLY A 69 15.13 -4.49 -9.57
CA GLY A 69 15.48 -5.67 -10.38
C GLY A 69 15.37 -7.02 -9.65
N GLY A 70 14.66 -7.09 -8.53
CA GLY A 70 14.37 -8.36 -7.86
C GLY A 70 13.16 -9.09 -8.44
N ASP A 71 13.07 -10.39 -8.15
CA ASP A 71 11.95 -11.24 -8.60
C ASP A 71 10.66 -11.01 -7.78
N GLU A 72 10.80 -10.47 -6.57
CA GLU A 72 9.70 -10.24 -5.63
C GLU A 72 9.02 -8.89 -5.90
N VAL A 73 7.95 -8.94 -6.69
CA VAL A 73 7.16 -7.78 -7.12
C VAL A 73 5.69 -7.89 -6.72
N TRP A 74 5.08 -6.76 -6.35
CA TRP A 74 3.68 -6.70 -5.90
C TRP A 74 2.73 -6.09 -6.94
N ALA A 75 3.23 -5.16 -7.75
CA ALA A 75 2.43 -4.49 -8.77
C ALA A 75 3.27 -4.14 -9.99
N PHE A 76 2.64 -4.13 -11.16
CA PHE A 76 3.28 -3.82 -12.43
C PHE A 76 2.40 -2.91 -13.29
N HIS A 77 3.03 -2.00 -14.03
CA HIS A 77 2.38 -1.18 -15.03
C HIS A 77 3.18 -1.16 -16.34
N PRO A 78 2.60 -1.50 -17.51
CA PRO A 78 3.31 -1.59 -18.80
C PRO A 78 3.65 -0.21 -19.43
N GLY A 79 3.68 0.86 -18.63
CA GLY A 79 3.69 2.26 -19.08
C GLY A 79 5.09 2.74 -19.43
N LYS A 80 5.73 2.07 -20.39
CA LYS A 80 7.15 2.25 -20.75
C LYS A 80 7.54 3.65 -21.21
N ASP A 81 6.61 4.35 -21.86
CA ASP A 81 6.84 5.70 -22.38
C ASP A 81 6.75 6.77 -21.28
N SER A 82 6.21 6.42 -20.11
CA SER A 82 6.08 7.36 -18.99
C SER A 82 7.46 7.64 -18.36
N PRO A 83 7.90 8.90 -18.22
CA PRO A 83 9.16 9.23 -17.56
C PRO A 83 9.12 9.07 -16.04
N LEU A 84 7.91 9.07 -15.46
CA LEU A 84 7.63 8.90 -14.04
C LEU A 84 6.67 7.70 -13.81
N PRO A 85 6.57 7.17 -12.58
CA PRO A 85 5.58 6.14 -12.27
C PRO A 85 4.16 6.58 -12.68
N PRO A 86 3.41 5.77 -13.44
CA PRO A 86 2.05 6.09 -13.84
C PRO A 86 1.11 6.26 -12.65
N ALA A 87 0.18 7.22 -12.74
CA ALA A 87 -0.70 7.56 -11.63
C ALA A 87 -1.76 6.48 -11.33
N SER A 88 -2.12 5.67 -12.31
CA SER A 88 -3.16 4.64 -12.24
C SER A 88 -2.87 3.54 -13.28
N GLY A 89 -3.67 2.47 -13.34
CA GLY A 89 -3.49 1.40 -14.34
C GLY A 89 -2.60 0.24 -13.88
N TRP A 90 -2.33 0.15 -12.58
CA TRP A 90 -1.47 -0.87 -11.98
C TRP A 90 -2.16 -2.23 -11.93
N GLN A 91 -1.47 -3.27 -12.40
CA GLN A 91 -1.87 -4.66 -12.21
C GLN A 91 -1.51 -5.09 -10.79
N VAL A 92 -2.48 -5.65 -10.07
CA VAL A 92 -2.31 -6.08 -8.67
C VAL A 92 -3.01 -7.42 -8.41
N PRO A 93 -2.29 -8.50 -8.05
CA PRO A 93 -0.82 -8.62 -8.02
C PRO A 93 -0.18 -8.31 -9.40
N PHE A 94 1.13 -8.30 -9.52
CA PHE A 94 1.82 -7.80 -10.73
C PHE A 94 1.34 -8.40 -12.08
N ASP A 95 0.81 -9.62 -12.05
CA ASP A 95 0.25 -10.38 -13.18
C ASP A 95 -1.28 -10.46 -13.18
N GLY A 96 -1.92 -9.85 -12.19
CA GLY A 96 -3.35 -9.82 -11.97
C GLY A 96 -4.08 -8.74 -12.78
N PRO A 97 -5.38 -8.53 -12.50
CA PRO A 97 -6.15 -7.50 -13.17
C PRO A 97 -5.66 -6.09 -12.78
N VAL A 98 -5.98 -5.12 -13.63
CA VAL A 98 -5.78 -3.70 -13.31
C VAL A 98 -6.66 -3.31 -12.12
N ASP A 99 -6.04 -2.75 -11.09
CA ASP A 99 -6.72 -2.21 -9.92
C ASP A 99 -7.01 -0.71 -10.11
N SER A 100 -8.25 -0.40 -10.48
CA SER A 100 -8.73 0.98 -10.63
C SER A 100 -8.64 1.84 -9.35
N GLY A 101 -8.50 1.22 -8.18
CA GLY A 101 -8.33 1.92 -6.91
C GLY A 101 -6.88 2.19 -6.53
N PHE A 102 -5.88 1.66 -7.24
CA PHE A 102 -4.48 1.90 -6.94
C PHE A 102 -4.03 3.24 -7.56
N VAL A 103 -3.68 4.19 -6.71
CA VAL A 103 -3.31 5.56 -7.12
C VAL A 103 -1.89 5.91 -6.66
N VAL A 104 -1.10 6.45 -7.58
CA VAL A 104 0.22 7.03 -7.34
C VAL A 104 0.17 8.52 -7.68
N SER A 105 0.62 9.37 -6.76
CA SER A 105 0.63 10.82 -6.93
C SER A 105 1.99 11.40 -6.56
N SER A 106 2.49 12.37 -7.32
CA SER A 106 3.72 13.07 -6.95
C SER A 106 3.47 13.96 -5.73
N SER A 107 4.31 13.85 -4.70
CA SER A 107 4.32 14.76 -3.57
C SER A 107 5.41 15.81 -3.76
N SER A 108 5.00 17.04 -4.02
CA SER A 108 5.88 18.20 -3.93
C SER A 108 6.02 18.55 -2.45
N GLY A 109 7.24 18.52 -1.91
CA GLY A 109 7.50 18.78 -0.49
C GLY A 109 7.13 20.19 -0.04
N ALA A 110 5.84 20.43 0.23
CA ALA A 110 5.38 21.44 1.16
C ALA A 110 5.08 20.72 2.48
N SER A 111 6.00 20.86 3.43
CA SER A 111 5.88 20.34 4.79
C SER A 111 4.58 20.83 5.45
N SER A 112 3.54 20.00 5.51
CA SER A 112 2.48 20.20 6.49
C SER A 112 2.99 19.68 7.83
N ALA A 113 3.78 20.53 8.50
CA ALA A 113 3.98 20.46 9.93
C ALA A 113 2.60 20.55 10.59
N GLN A 114 2.09 19.41 11.06
CA GLN A 114 0.88 19.35 11.87
C GLN A 114 1.20 20.02 13.21
N LYS A 115 0.96 21.34 13.26
CA LYS A 115 1.09 22.17 14.44
C LYS A 115 0.07 21.68 15.48
N ARG A 116 0.50 20.83 16.41
CA ARG A 116 -0.23 20.59 17.66
C ARG A 116 -0.16 21.89 18.47
N PRO A 117 -1.26 22.53 18.88
CA PRO A 117 -1.19 23.48 19.96
C PRO A 117 -1.10 22.70 21.27
N ALA A 118 0.04 22.87 21.95
CA ALA A 118 0.21 22.58 23.36
C ALA A 118 -0.02 23.87 24.15
N GLY A 119 -0.72 23.74 25.27
CA GLY A 119 -0.91 24.76 26.29
C GLY A 119 -2.32 24.63 26.88
N GLU A 120 -2.58 24.73 28.17
CA GLU A 120 -1.75 24.73 29.38
C GLU A 120 -2.75 24.48 30.52
N ALA A 121 -2.34 23.82 31.59
CA ALA A 121 -3.17 23.48 32.74
C ALA A 121 -3.36 24.67 33.70
N SER A 122 -4.55 24.82 34.30
CA SER A 122 -4.78 24.96 35.77
C SER A 122 -6.00 25.82 36.16
N GLY A 123 -6.81 25.32 37.11
CA GLY A 123 -7.34 26.11 38.24
C GLY A 123 -8.77 26.69 38.22
N GLN A 124 -9.75 25.90 38.72
CA GLN A 124 -10.87 26.17 39.69
C GLN A 124 -11.16 27.59 40.25
N PRO A 125 -12.30 27.87 40.96
CA PRO A 125 -13.61 27.19 41.10
C PRO A 125 -14.89 28.11 41.15
N ALA A 126 -16.06 27.45 41.20
CA ALA A 126 -17.33 27.79 41.88
C ALA A 126 -18.20 28.99 41.44
N GLN A 127 -19.49 28.74 41.15
CA GLN A 127 -20.62 29.13 42.03
C GLN A 127 -21.98 28.59 41.55
N LYS A 128 -22.83 28.31 42.54
CA LYS A 128 -24.15 27.65 42.52
C LYS A 128 -25.26 28.65 42.14
N GLN A 129 -26.34 28.19 41.49
CA GLN A 129 -27.75 28.22 41.98
C GLN A 129 -28.78 27.77 40.89
N PRO A 130 -30.04 27.42 41.27
CA PRO A 130 -30.70 26.19 40.83
C PRO A 130 -32.04 26.38 40.07
N CYS A 131 -32.75 25.25 39.87
CA CYS A 131 -34.19 25.02 39.59
C CYS A 131 -34.64 25.20 38.10
N LEU A 132 -35.51 24.38 37.47
CA LEU A 132 -36.54 23.43 37.87
C LEU A 132 -36.65 22.26 36.86
N ALA A 133 -37.10 21.10 37.35
CA ALA A 133 -37.29 19.86 36.61
C ALA A 133 -38.53 19.86 35.70
N ALA A 134 -38.43 19.19 34.55
CA ALA A 134 -39.56 18.68 33.78
C ALA A 134 -39.50 17.13 33.81
N PRO A 135 -40.62 16.42 34.08
CA PRO A 135 -40.62 14.98 34.17
C PRO A 135 -40.86 14.32 32.81
N GLY A 136 -40.17 13.21 32.56
CA GLY A 136 -40.69 12.16 31.69
C GLY A 136 -40.08 12.08 30.30
N GLN A 137 -38.89 11.47 30.22
CA GLN A 137 -38.61 10.35 29.31
C GLN A 137 -37.23 9.79 29.68
N ALA A 138 -37.21 8.56 30.21
CA ALA A 138 -35.97 7.86 30.49
C ALA A 138 -35.24 7.58 29.16
N PRO A 139 -33.91 7.80 29.06
CA PRO A 139 -33.15 7.27 27.94
C PRO A 139 -33.22 5.73 27.95
N PRO A 140 -33.21 5.07 26.78
CA PRO A 140 -33.13 3.61 26.75
C PRO A 140 -31.85 3.16 27.47
N PRO A 141 -31.86 1.98 28.12
CA PRO A 141 -30.67 1.46 28.77
C PRO A 141 -29.54 1.34 27.74
N PRO A 142 -28.28 1.60 28.12
CA PRO A 142 -27.16 1.39 27.21
C PRO A 142 -27.17 -0.08 26.81
N GLN A 143 -27.43 -0.34 25.52
CA GLN A 143 -27.17 -1.65 24.95
C GLN A 143 -25.71 -1.94 25.21
N LEU A 144 -25.44 -2.98 26.01
CA LEU A 144 -24.12 -3.56 26.18
C LEU A 144 -23.53 -3.73 24.78
N ALA A 145 -22.54 -2.91 24.45
CA ALA A 145 -21.83 -2.98 23.19
C ALA A 145 -21.30 -4.41 23.06
N GLN A 146 -21.86 -5.16 22.12
CA GLN A 146 -21.30 -6.45 21.74
C GLN A 146 -19.85 -6.18 21.34
N PRO A 147 -18.85 -6.86 21.94
CA PRO A 147 -17.48 -6.73 21.49
C PRO A 147 -17.46 -7.16 20.02
N TYR A 148 -17.11 -6.23 19.13
CA TYR A 148 -16.86 -6.56 17.73
C TYR A 148 -15.85 -7.72 17.71
N PRO A 149 -16.08 -8.79 16.94
CA PRO A 149 -15.10 -9.85 16.80
C PRO A 149 -13.82 -9.20 16.28
N GLN A 150 -12.79 -9.19 17.13
CA GLN A 150 -11.45 -8.79 16.76
C GLN A 150 -11.04 -9.73 15.63
N GLN A 151 -10.99 -9.22 14.41
CA GLN A 151 -10.34 -9.97 13.33
C GLN A 151 -8.92 -10.29 13.81
N PRO A 152 -8.46 -11.55 13.70
CA PRO A 152 -7.12 -11.88 14.15
C PRO A 152 -6.14 -10.98 13.41
N MET A 153 -5.42 -10.14 14.17
CA MET A 153 -4.32 -9.36 13.64
C MET A 153 -3.28 -10.37 13.14
N MET A 154 -3.27 -10.65 11.84
CA MET A 154 -2.15 -11.34 11.21
C MET A 154 -0.89 -10.56 11.53
N GLN A 155 0.14 -11.26 12.00
CA GLN A 155 1.38 -10.61 12.33
C GLN A 155 2.10 -10.19 11.04
N PRO A 156 2.97 -9.17 11.12
CA PRO A 156 3.77 -8.72 9.98
C PRO A 156 4.44 -9.84 9.17
N TRP A 157 4.96 -10.87 9.85
CA TRP A 157 5.61 -12.02 9.23
C TRP A 157 4.64 -12.97 8.51
N ASP A 158 3.39 -13.08 8.96
CA ASP A 158 2.36 -13.88 8.29
C ASP A 158 2.09 -13.34 6.89
N ILE A 159 2.04 -12.00 6.75
CA ILE A 159 1.80 -11.32 5.48
C ILE A 159 2.96 -11.56 4.50
N ALA A 160 4.21 -11.44 4.96
CA ALA A 160 5.38 -11.70 4.14
C ALA A 160 5.44 -13.18 3.70
N GLN A 161 5.19 -14.12 4.62
CA GLN A 161 5.16 -15.55 4.29
C GLN A 161 4.04 -15.89 3.31
N GLN A 162 2.84 -15.33 3.51
CA GLN A 162 1.71 -15.55 2.60
C GLN A 162 2.04 -15.07 1.18
N TRP A 163 2.71 -13.93 1.04
CA TRP A 163 3.18 -13.45 -0.26
C TRP A 163 4.21 -14.37 -0.90
N GLN A 164 5.17 -14.83 -0.12
CA GLN A 164 6.18 -15.76 -0.61
C GLN A 164 5.54 -17.08 -1.08
N GLN A 165 4.54 -17.56 -0.34
CA GLN A 165 3.76 -18.74 -0.71
C GLN A 165 2.92 -18.52 -1.97
N TYR A 166 2.26 -17.37 -2.12
CA TYR A 166 1.56 -16.99 -3.36
C TYR A 166 2.51 -17.02 -4.55
N HIS A 167 3.69 -16.40 -4.40
CA HIS A 167 4.68 -16.33 -5.48
C HIS A 167 5.18 -17.73 -5.89
N LEU A 168 5.47 -18.60 -4.92
CA LEU A 168 5.86 -19.98 -5.18
C LEU A 168 4.78 -20.76 -5.92
N MET A 169 3.53 -20.64 -5.48
CA MET A 169 2.39 -21.32 -6.11
C MET A 169 2.16 -20.81 -7.54
N HIS A 170 2.28 -19.50 -7.76
CA HIS A 170 2.15 -18.90 -9.08
C HIS A 170 3.26 -19.34 -10.04
N GLN A 171 4.52 -19.35 -9.59
CA GLN A 171 5.64 -19.87 -10.40
C GLN A 171 5.40 -21.32 -10.85
N GLN A 172 4.89 -22.17 -9.96
CA GLN A 172 4.54 -23.55 -10.33
C GLN A 172 3.43 -23.59 -11.39
N HIS A 173 2.39 -22.76 -11.26
CA HIS A 173 1.30 -22.70 -12.23
C HIS A 173 1.77 -22.26 -13.63
N VAL A 174 2.61 -21.23 -13.70
CA VAL A 174 3.19 -20.76 -14.97
C VAL A 174 4.04 -21.83 -15.63
N MET A 175 4.88 -22.54 -14.85
CA MET A 175 5.66 -23.65 -15.38
C MET A 175 4.79 -24.78 -15.92
N GLN A 176 3.72 -25.15 -15.20
CA GLN A 176 2.79 -26.18 -15.65
C GLN A 176 2.06 -25.77 -16.94
N PHE A 177 1.60 -24.52 -17.03
CA PHE A 177 0.94 -24.01 -18.23
C PHE A 177 1.88 -24.04 -19.45
N HIS A 178 3.12 -23.59 -19.31
CA HIS A 178 4.10 -23.65 -20.39
C HIS A 178 4.45 -25.09 -20.79
N ALA A 179 4.60 -26.00 -19.82
CA ALA A 179 4.85 -27.41 -20.10
C ALA A 179 3.70 -28.04 -20.90
N GLN A 180 2.46 -27.70 -20.54
CA GLN A 180 1.27 -28.19 -21.25
C GLN A 180 1.15 -27.62 -22.67
N GLN A 181 1.50 -26.35 -22.87
CA GLN A 181 1.56 -25.72 -24.19
C GLN A 181 2.60 -26.40 -25.11
N GLN A 182 3.75 -26.80 -24.57
CA GLN A 182 4.79 -27.49 -25.34
C GLN A 182 4.36 -28.91 -25.77
N GLN A 183 3.65 -29.64 -24.90
CA GLN A 183 3.13 -30.97 -25.24
C GLN A 183 2.08 -30.95 -26.36
N GLN A 184 1.27 -29.88 -26.45
CA GLN A 184 0.28 -29.73 -27.52
C GLN A 184 0.88 -29.41 -28.90
N GLN A 185 2.18 -29.10 -28.96
CA GLN A 185 2.89 -28.80 -30.20
C GLN A 185 3.71 -29.99 -30.73
N GLN A 186 3.64 -31.16 -30.07
CA GLN A 186 4.24 -32.43 -30.51
C GLN A 186 3.16 -33.38 -31.00
#